data_AF-A0A0C3H680-F1
#
_entry.id   AF-A0A0C3H680-F1
#
_cell.length_a   1.000
_cell.length_b   1.000
_cell.length_c   1.000
_cell.angle_alpha   90.00
_cell.angle_beta   90.00
_cell.angle_gamma   90.00
#
_symmetry.space_group_name_H-M   'P 1'
#
loop_
_entity.id
_entity.type
_entity.pdbx_description
1 polymer ?
#
loop_
_entity_poly.entity_id
_entity_poly.type
_entity_poly.pdbx_seq_one_letter_code
_entity_poly.pdbx_strand_id
1 'polypeptide(L)'
;MANSKYEYVRAFEQADILLPNTWVVVRIDGRGFHKFSDKYAFEKPNDRRGIDLMNAAAKAVLKELPDVVIAYGISDEYSFVLHKSCTLFERRSSKLVTTIVSTFTSYYVHFWAQYFPDLPLSPPLPSFDGRAVQYPSVRNLRDYLSWRQVDCHINNLYNTTFWALVQQGGMDTKTAEKELAGSLASEKNEILFSRFKINYNNEPDMYKKGSVVFRDYELVEPGSAQPPADEDGAKTAEELEISKTQVEKDKKRRAKAPITIHHLDIIKDEFWERRPWLLSNKPGKIPKET
;
A
#
# COMPACT_ATOMS: atom_id res chain seq x y z
N MET A 1 -36.57 -18.27 20.85
CA MET A 1 -35.92 -18.18 19.53
C MET A 1 -36.03 -19.55 18.88
N ALA A 2 -36.64 -19.64 17.71
CA ALA A 2 -36.73 -20.92 16.99
C ALA A 2 -35.36 -21.23 16.39
N ASN A 3 -34.58 -22.09 17.06
CA ASN A 3 -33.38 -22.64 16.44
C ASN A 3 -33.83 -23.49 15.26
N SER A 4 -33.50 -23.02 14.06
CA SER A 4 -33.84 -23.68 12.81
C SER A 4 -33.17 -25.05 12.75
N LYS A 5 -33.85 -26.08 12.23
CA LYS A 5 -33.24 -27.41 11.99
C LYS A 5 -32.02 -27.36 11.06
N TYR A 6 -31.79 -26.23 10.38
CA TYR A 6 -30.66 -25.99 9.50
C TYR A 6 -29.48 -25.29 10.17
N GLU A 7 -29.59 -24.85 11.43
CA GLU A 7 -28.52 -24.07 12.11
C GLU A 7 -27.20 -24.81 12.25
N TYR A 8 -27.22 -26.16 12.24
CA TYR A 8 -26.03 -26.99 12.33
C TYR A 8 -24.98 -26.69 11.23
N VAL A 9 -25.40 -26.17 10.07
CA VAL A 9 -24.46 -25.83 8.97
C VAL A 9 -23.49 -24.71 9.34
N ARG A 10 -23.83 -23.85 10.32
CA ARG A 10 -22.92 -22.81 10.83
C ARG A 10 -21.66 -23.39 11.47
N ALA A 11 -21.75 -24.61 12.02
CA ALA A 11 -20.60 -25.28 12.64
C ALA A 11 -19.51 -25.69 11.64
N PHE A 12 -19.79 -25.62 10.33
CA PHE A 12 -18.80 -25.87 9.27
C PHE A 12 -17.94 -24.65 8.95
N GLU A 13 -18.31 -23.45 9.43
CA GLU A 13 -17.47 -22.26 9.30
C GLU A 13 -16.19 -22.43 10.12
N GLN A 14 -15.04 -22.24 9.48
CA GLN A 14 -13.75 -22.31 10.16
C GLN A 14 -13.38 -20.95 10.75
N ALA A 15 -12.84 -20.98 11.97
CA ALA A 15 -12.29 -19.78 12.61
C ALA A 15 -11.05 -19.30 11.85
N ASP A 16 -11.00 -18.01 11.56
CA ASP A 16 -9.95 -17.37 10.76
C ASP A 16 -9.35 -16.15 11.46
N ILE A 17 -9.32 -16.19 12.80
CA ILE A 17 -8.83 -15.12 13.66
C ILE A 17 -7.29 -15.06 13.59
N LEU A 18 -6.77 -13.90 13.21
CA LEU A 18 -5.34 -13.65 13.14
C LEU A 18 -4.74 -13.43 14.54
N LEU A 19 -3.56 -14.02 14.79
CA LEU A 19 -2.79 -13.88 16.05
C LEU A 19 -2.80 -12.43 16.58
N PRO A 20 -3.14 -12.21 17.87
CA PRO A 20 -3.02 -10.90 18.52
C PRO A 20 -1.58 -10.38 18.52
N ASN A 21 -1.41 -9.08 18.73
CA ASN A 21 -0.09 -8.42 18.85
C ASN A 21 0.85 -8.59 17.64
N THR A 22 0.32 -8.93 16.47
CA THR A 22 1.06 -8.91 15.20
C THR A 22 0.52 -7.84 14.28
N TRP A 23 1.40 -7.20 13.53
CA TRP A 23 1.03 -6.40 12.36
C TRP A 23 0.30 -7.27 11.36
N VAL A 24 -0.73 -6.73 10.72
CA VAL A 24 -1.43 -7.42 9.63
C VAL A 24 -1.24 -6.60 8.38
N VAL A 25 -0.72 -7.22 7.33
CA VAL A 25 -0.62 -6.62 6.01
C VAL A 25 -1.61 -7.31 5.10
N VAL A 26 -2.56 -6.56 4.57
CA VAL A 26 -3.44 -7.03 3.50
C VAL A 26 -2.89 -6.52 2.18
N ARG A 27 -2.31 -7.42 1.38
CA ARG A 27 -1.86 -7.10 0.03
C ARG A 27 -2.94 -7.49 -0.98
N ILE A 28 -3.23 -6.58 -1.89
CA ILE A 28 -4.13 -6.78 -3.04
C ILE A 28 -3.34 -6.70 -4.34
N ASP A 29 -3.79 -7.43 -5.36
CA ASP A 29 -3.14 -7.53 -6.67
C ASP A 29 -4.18 -7.58 -7.80
N GLY A 30 -3.92 -6.87 -8.90
CA GLY A 30 -4.80 -6.78 -10.05
C GLY A 30 -4.92 -8.11 -10.81
N ARG A 31 -6.12 -8.69 -10.85
CA ARG A 31 -6.32 -9.98 -11.51
C ARG A 31 -6.21 -9.86 -13.03
N GLY A 32 -5.14 -10.42 -13.60
CA GLY A 32 -4.91 -10.41 -15.04
C GLY A 32 -4.63 -9.00 -15.58
N PHE A 33 -3.99 -8.14 -14.76
CA PHE A 33 -3.84 -6.73 -15.06
C PHE A 33 -3.01 -6.44 -16.31
N HIS A 34 -2.14 -7.36 -16.72
CA HIS A 34 -1.46 -7.26 -18.02
C HIS A 34 -2.46 -7.11 -19.18
N LYS A 35 -3.43 -8.05 -19.30
CA LYS A 35 -4.50 -8.00 -20.31
C LYS A 35 -5.41 -6.79 -20.15
N PHE A 36 -5.65 -6.37 -18.89
CA PHE A 36 -6.44 -5.18 -18.60
C PHE A 36 -5.74 -3.91 -19.11
N SER A 37 -4.45 -3.77 -18.81
CA SER A 37 -3.63 -2.63 -19.22
C SER A 37 -3.52 -2.53 -20.74
N ASP A 38 -3.44 -3.66 -21.44
CA ASP A 38 -3.42 -3.69 -22.91
C ASP A 38 -4.78 -3.29 -23.50
N LYS A 39 -5.89 -3.79 -22.93
CA LYS A 39 -7.25 -3.45 -23.36
C LYS A 39 -7.52 -1.95 -23.30
N TYR A 40 -7.03 -1.28 -22.25
CA TYR A 40 -7.23 0.16 -22.04
C TYR A 40 -6.03 1.00 -22.49
N ALA A 41 -5.12 0.44 -23.28
CA ALA A 41 -3.98 1.12 -23.88
C ALA A 41 -3.17 1.94 -22.87
N PHE A 42 -2.79 1.29 -21.75
CA PHE A 42 -1.95 1.91 -20.75
C PHE A 42 -0.58 2.24 -21.36
N GLU A 43 -0.08 3.44 -21.07
CA GLU A 43 1.26 3.85 -21.43
C GLU A 43 2.30 2.90 -20.81
N LYS A 44 3.38 2.64 -21.55
CA LYS A 44 4.48 1.78 -21.13
C LYS A 44 5.78 2.61 -21.11
N PRO A 45 6.65 2.43 -20.09
CA PRO A 45 6.59 1.41 -19.04
C PRO A 45 5.55 1.68 -17.93
N ASN A 46 5.13 2.93 -17.75
CA ASN A 46 4.22 3.33 -16.67
C ASN A 46 3.13 4.25 -17.20
N ASP A 47 1.87 4.01 -16.79
CA ASP A 47 0.75 4.90 -17.07
C ASP A 47 0.42 5.72 -15.82
N ARG A 48 0.60 7.05 -15.93
CA ARG A 48 0.33 7.98 -14.83
C ARG A 48 -1.11 7.90 -14.35
N ARG A 49 -2.08 7.79 -15.27
CA ARG A 49 -3.51 7.75 -14.97
C ARG A 49 -3.85 6.49 -14.19
N GLY A 50 -3.26 5.36 -14.60
CA GLY A 50 -3.41 4.08 -13.91
C GLY A 50 -2.91 4.12 -12.46
N ILE A 51 -1.72 4.69 -12.24
CA ILE A 51 -1.13 4.80 -10.90
C ILE A 51 -1.90 5.79 -10.02
N ASP A 52 -2.27 6.97 -10.56
CA ASP A 52 -3.04 7.95 -9.80
C ASP A 52 -4.43 7.41 -9.43
N LEU A 53 -5.06 6.59 -10.29
CA LEU A 53 -6.30 5.90 -9.99
C LEU A 53 -6.14 4.87 -8.85
N MET A 54 -5.08 4.05 -8.88
CA MET A 54 -4.75 3.13 -7.77
C MET A 54 -4.55 3.89 -6.45
N ASN A 55 -3.84 5.02 -6.51
CA ASN A 55 -3.59 5.88 -5.36
C ASN A 55 -4.87 6.51 -4.80
N ALA A 56 -5.78 6.96 -5.66
CA ALA A 56 -7.08 7.50 -5.25
C ALA A 56 -7.94 6.43 -4.55
N ALA A 57 -7.97 5.21 -5.09
CA ALA A 57 -8.65 4.09 -4.48
C ALA A 57 -8.04 3.72 -3.11
N ALA A 58 -6.71 3.66 -3.00
CA ALA A 58 -6.02 3.40 -1.73
C ALA A 58 -6.29 4.49 -0.69
N LYS A 59 -6.26 5.78 -1.09
CA LYS A 59 -6.59 6.91 -0.22
C LYS A 59 -8.01 6.80 0.33
N ALA A 60 -8.97 6.37 -0.50
CA ALA A 60 -10.34 6.14 -0.07
C ALA A 60 -10.46 4.95 0.91
N VAL A 61 -9.73 3.86 0.69
CA VAL A 61 -9.64 2.74 1.65
C VAL A 61 -9.13 3.22 3.01
N LEU A 62 -8.07 4.03 3.06
CA LEU A 62 -7.58 4.57 4.33
C LEU A 62 -8.60 5.48 5.03
N LYS A 63 -9.43 6.18 4.25
CA LYS A 63 -10.49 7.04 4.79
C LYS A 63 -11.60 6.23 5.44
N GLU A 64 -12.07 5.16 4.78
CA GLU A 64 -13.12 4.25 5.28
C GLU A 64 -12.65 3.33 6.41
N LEU A 65 -11.35 2.99 6.42
CA LEU A 65 -10.75 2.07 7.39
C LEU A 65 -9.64 2.78 8.19
N PRO A 66 -9.99 3.49 9.28
CA PRO A 66 -9.02 4.25 10.07
C PRO A 66 -7.93 3.44 10.76
N ASP A 67 -8.12 2.12 10.89
CA ASP A 67 -7.15 1.18 11.45
C ASP A 67 -5.94 0.93 10.53
N VAL A 68 -6.04 1.32 9.24
CA VAL A 68 -4.89 1.29 8.32
C VAL A 68 -3.96 2.46 8.65
N VAL A 69 -2.72 2.13 9.03
CA VAL A 69 -1.72 3.12 9.47
C VAL A 69 -0.86 3.64 8.32
N ILE A 70 -0.54 2.77 7.36
CA ILE A 70 0.21 3.08 6.15
C ILE A 70 -0.24 2.12 5.05
N ALA A 71 -0.23 2.58 3.82
CA ALA A 71 -0.34 1.73 2.66
C ALA A 71 0.74 2.06 1.62
N TYR A 72 1.16 1.05 0.87
CA TYR A 72 2.20 1.15 -0.14
C TYR A 72 1.75 0.48 -1.44
N GLY A 73 1.84 1.18 -2.57
CA GLY A 73 1.40 0.70 -3.87
C GLY A 73 2.47 0.81 -4.95
N ILE A 74 2.55 -0.22 -5.79
CA ILE A 74 3.43 -0.32 -6.95
C ILE A 74 2.71 -1.07 -8.07
N SER A 75 2.87 -0.65 -9.32
CA SER A 75 2.18 -1.28 -10.45
C SER A 75 0.66 -1.41 -10.19
N ASP A 76 0.18 -2.64 -10.14
CA ASP A 76 -1.18 -3.10 -9.93
C ASP A 76 -1.40 -3.73 -8.53
N GLU A 77 -0.41 -3.63 -7.63
CA GLU A 77 -0.53 -4.09 -6.24
C GLU A 77 -0.59 -2.94 -5.23
N TYR A 78 -1.27 -3.19 -4.12
CA TYR A 78 -1.30 -2.30 -2.94
C TYR A 78 -1.24 -3.11 -1.66
N SER A 79 -0.47 -2.64 -0.67
CA SER A 79 -0.30 -3.26 0.64
C SER A 79 -0.87 -2.32 1.71
N PHE A 80 -1.85 -2.77 2.48
CA PHE A 80 -2.48 -2.02 3.58
C PHE A 80 -2.04 -2.59 4.92
N VAL A 81 -1.40 -1.78 5.75
CA VAL A 81 -0.87 -2.20 7.05
C VAL A 81 -1.84 -1.80 8.16
N LEU A 82 -2.30 -2.78 8.92
CA LEU A 82 -3.04 -2.58 10.17
C LEU A 82 -2.10 -2.74 11.37
N HIS A 83 -2.27 -1.87 12.36
CA HIS A 83 -1.44 -1.87 13.56
C HIS A 83 -1.53 -3.19 14.34
N LYS A 84 -0.47 -3.55 15.09
CA LYS A 84 -0.43 -4.79 15.89
C LYS A 84 -1.58 -4.94 16.90
N SER A 85 -2.10 -3.81 17.39
CA SER A 85 -3.23 -3.73 18.33
C SER A 85 -4.61 -3.63 17.67
N CYS A 86 -4.72 -3.70 16.33
CA CYS A 86 -5.98 -3.60 15.62
C CYS A 86 -6.94 -4.72 16.04
N THR A 87 -8.20 -4.36 16.36
CA THR A 87 -9.27 -5.31 16.73
C THR A 87 -10.42 -5.32 15.72
N LEU A 88 -10.26 -4.62 14.59
CA LEU A 88 -11.26 -4.54 13.52
C LEU A 88 -11.71 -5.95 13.09
N PHE A 89 -13.04 -6.15 13.07
CA PHE A 89 -13.68 -7.43 12.76
C PHE A 89 -13.16 -8.62 13.58
N GLU A 90 -12.77 -8.40 14.84
CA GLU A 90 -12.19 -9.44 15.71
C GLU A 90 -10.96 -10.09 15.06
N ARG A 91 -10.23 -9.34 14.21
CA ARG A 91 -9.06 -9.79 13.45
C ARG A 91 -9.33 -10.98 12.53
N ARG A 92 -10.58 -11.19 12.11
CA ARG A 92 -10.93 -12.23 11.13
C ARG A 92 -10.31 -11.93 9.77
N SER A 93 -9.44 -12.81 9.30
CA SER A 93 -8.69 -12.66 8.04
C SER A 93 -9.62 -12.42 6.85
N SER A 94 -10.66 -13.25 6.70
CA SER A 94 -11.65 -13.15 5.63
C SER A 94 -12.34 -11.79 5.62
N LYS A 95 -12.71 -11.25 6.79
CA LYS A 95 -13.37 -9.94 6.90
C LYS A 95 -12.42 -8.80 6.52
N LEU A 96 -11.18 -8.83 7.01
CA LEU A 96 -10.17 -7.82 6.67
C LEU A 96 -9.88 -7.81 5.16
N VAL A 97 -9.59 -8.98 4.59
CA VAL A 97 -9.26 -9.12 3.16
C VAL A 97 -10.45 -8.71 2.29
N THR A 98 -11.64 -9.27 2.51
CA THR A 98 -12.81 -8.97 1.67
C THR A 98 -13.23 -7.52 1.76
N THR A 99 -13.16 -6.90 2.94
CA THR A 99 -13.50 -5.48 3.12
C THR A 99 -12.52 -4.58 2.36
N ILE A 100 -11.22 -4.80 2.50
CA ILE A 100 -10.20 -3.99 1.79
C ILE A 100 -10.32 -4.19 0.28
N VAL A 101 -10.40 -5.42 -0.20
CA VAL A 101 -10.49 -5.73 -1.64
C VAL A 101 -11.75 -5.14 -2.26
N SER A 102 -12.91 -5.33 -1.62
CA SER A 102 -14.18 -4.81 -2.14
C SER A 102 -14.23 -3.28 -2.13
N THR A 103 -13.74 -2.66 -1.06
CA THR A 103 -13.66 -1.19 -0.94
C THR A 103 -12.73 -0.63 -2.02
N PHE A 104 -11.53 -1.20 -2.18
CA PHE A 104 -10.57 -0.77 -3.19
C PHE A 104 -11.15 -0.92 -4.60
N THR A 105 -11.71 -2.09 -4.93
CA THR A 105 -12.29 -2.36 -6.25
C THR A 105 -13.44 -1.39 -6.55
N SER A 106 -14.31 -1.14 -5.57
CA SER A 106 -15.43 -0.19 -5.71
C SER A 106 -14.93 1.22 -6.01
N TYR A 107 -13.92 1.71 -5.28
CA TYR A 107 -13.35 3.03 -5.54
C TYR A 107 -12.55 3.09 -6.84
N TYR A 108 -11.86 2.02 -7.24
CA TYR A 108 -11.18 1.93 -8.52
C TYR A 108 -12.18 2.10 -9.69
N VAL A 109 -13.32 1.41 -9.63
CA VAL A 109 -14.38 1.56 -10.63
C VAL A 109 -15.03 2.95 -10.55
N HIS A 110 -15.31 3.44 -9.35
CA HIS A 110 -15.95 4.74 -9.14
C HIS A 110 -15.12 5.91 -9.68
N PHE A 111 -13.81 5.89 -9.45
CA PHE A 111 -12.90 6.95 -9.89
C PHE A 111 -12.43 6.78 -11.34
N TRP A 112 -12.69 5.64 -11.99
CA TRP A 112 -12.20 5.35 -13.33
C TRP A 112 -12.43 6.50 -14.32
N ALA A 113 -13.67 7.00 -14.42
CA ALA A 113 -14.03 8.05 -15.39
C ALA A 113 -13.32 9.39 -15.12
N GLN A 114 -12.76 9.61 -13.93
CA GLN A 114 -11.97 10.81 -13.62
C GLN A 114 -10.56 10.73 -14.21
N TYR A 115 -9.99 9.52 -14.32
CA TYR A 115 -8.63 9.29 -14.80
C TYR A 115 -8.59 8.81 -16.27
N PHE A 116 -9.68 8.19 -16.73
CA PHE A 116 -9.86 7.65 -18.08
C PHE A 116 -11.20 8.15 -18.67
N PRO A 117 -11.38 9.46 -18.89
CA PRO A 117 -12.66 10.04 -19.31
C PRO A 117 -13.14 9.51 -20.67
N ASP A 118 -12.20 9.24 -21.58
CA ASP A 118 -12.50 8.82 -22.95
C ASP A 118 -12.54 7.29 -23.14
N LEU A 119 -12.26 6.52 -22.09
CA LEU A 119 -12.12 5.06 -22.15
C LEU A 119 -13.04 4.39 -21.13
N PRO A 120 -14.37 4.36 -21.34
CA PRO A 120 -15.30 3.80 -20.38
C PRO A 120 -15.01 2.31 -20.11
N LEU A 121 -15.18 1.91 -18.84
CA LEU A 121 -15.04 0.50 -18.45
C LEU A 121 -16.05 -0.37 -19.19
N SER A 122 -15.57 -1.49 -19.70
CA SER A 122 -16.37 -2.56 -20.28
C SER A 122 -15.94 -3.93 -19.73
N PRO A 123 -16.84 -4.93 -19.69
CA PRO A 123 -16.50 -6.27 -19.24
C PRO A 123 -15.32 -6.91 -20.01
N PRO A 124 -14.49 -7.75 -19.37
CA PRO A 124 -14.45 -7.99 -17.93
C PRO A 124 -13.99 -6.73 -17.17
N LEU A 125 -14.65 -6.48 -16.02
CA LEU A 125 -14.33 -5.35 -15.14
C LEU A 125 -13.07 -5.62 -14.32
N PRO A 126 -12.35 -4.58 -13.85
CA PRO A 126 -11.19 -4.77 -12.99
C PRO A 126 -11.62 -5.50 -11.71
N SER A 127 -10.78 -6.42 -11.27
CA SER A 127 -10.95 -7.12 -10.00
C SER A 127 -9.60 -7.35 -9.37
N PHE A 128 -9.59 -7.45 -8.04
CA PHE A 128 -8.37 -7.63 -7.26
C PHE A 128 -8.48 -8.91 -6.44
N ASP A 129 -7.37 -9.62 -6.30
CA ASP A 129 -7.24 -10.63 -5.24
C ASP A 129 -6.74 -9.96 -3.96
N GLY A 130 -6.72 -10.72 -2.86
CA GLY A 130 -6.14 -10.22 -1.62
C GLY A 130 -5.71 -11.33 -0.69
N ARG A 131 -4.69 -11.05 0.11
CA ARG A 131 -4.20 -11.94 1.17
C ARG A 131 -3.77 -11.16 2.40
N ALA A 132 -4.01 -11.73 3.58
CA ALA A 132 -3.48 -11.20 4.84
C ALA A 132 -2.20 -11.95 5.24
N VAL A 133 -1.19 -11.20 5.66
CA VAL A 133 0.09 -11.73 6.18
C VAL A 133 0.38 -11.09 7.54
N GLN A 134 0.85 -11.89 8.49
CA GLN A 134 1.13 -11.43 9.85
C GLN A 134 2.63 -11.25 10.06
N TYR A 135 3.02 -10.10 10.63
CA TYR A 135 4.40 -9.82 11.01
C TYR A 135 4.50 -9.56 12.52
N PRO A 136 5.30 -10.35 13.26
CA PRO A 136 5.33 -10.27 14.72
C PRO A 136 6.12 -9.08 15.25
N SER A 137 7.01 -8.50 14.45
CA SER A 137 7.87 -7.39 14.87
C SER A 137 7.83 -6.23 13.89
N VAL A 138 8.20 -5.04 14.38
CA VAL A 138 8.43 -3.85 13.54
C VAL A 138 9.50 -4.13 12.48
N ARG A 139 10.57 -4.86 12.82
CA ARG A 139 11.61 -5.23 11.86
C ARG A 139 11.04 -6.01 10.68
N ASN A 140 10.24 -7.04 10.95
CA ASN A 140 9.64 -7.84 9.86
C ASN A 140 8.69 -7.01 8.98
N LEU A 141 7.91 -6.10 9.58
CA LEU A 141 7.06 -5.19 8.83
C LEU A 141 7.88 -4.25 7.93
N ARG A 142 8.94 -3.65 8.47
CA ARG A 142 9.82 -2.74 7.72
C ARG A 142 10.54 -3.50 6.60
N ASP A 143 11.05 -4.69 6.87
CA ASP A 143 11.69 -5.55 5.87
C ASP A 143 10.72 -5.91 4.74
N TYR A 144 9.46 -6.18 5.05
CA TYR A 144 8.42 -6.41 4.03
C TYR A 144 8.21 -5.18 3.14
N LEU A 145 8.02 -3.99 3.72
CA LEU A 145 7.80 -2.77 2.93
C LEU A 145 9.04 -2.39 2.12
N SER A 146 10.23 -2.55 2.68
CA SER A 146 11.49 -2.41 1.97
C SER A 146 11.59 -3.39 0.80
N TRP A 147 11.21 -4.66 1.00
CA TRP A 147 11.18 -5.65 -0.07
C TRP A 147 10.25 -5.23 -1.21
N ARG A 148 9.06 -4.68 -0.91
CA ARG A 148 8.16 -4.14 -1.94
C ARG A 148 8.75 -2.93 -2.66
N GLN A 149 9.45 -2.04 -1.97
CA GLN A 149 10.08 -0.88 -2.61
C GLN A 149 11.31 -1.23 -3.45
N VAL A 150 12.11 -2.22 -3.02
CA VAL A 150 13.21 -2.75 -3.82
C VAL A 150 12.67 -3.42 -5.09
N ASP A 151 11.59 -4.19 -4.98
CA ASP A 151 10.91 -4.82 -6.12
C ASP A 151 10.40 -3.78 -7.13
N CYS A 152 9.83 -2.66 -6.65
CA CYS A 152 9.46 -1.51 -7.48
C CYS A 152 10.64 -1.00 -8.29
N HIS A 153 11.78 -0.77 -7.64
CA HIS A 153 12.95 -0.21 -8.28
C HIS A 153 13.51 -1.15 -9.35
N ILE A 154 13.60 -2.45 -9.06
CA ILE A 154 14.08 -3.48 -9.98
C ILE A 154 13.17 -3.57 -11.20
N ASN A 155 11.85 -3.70 -10.97
CA ASN A 155 10.87 -3.85 -12.04
C ASN A 155 10.76 -2.59 -12.89
N ASN A 156 10.78 -1.40 -12.29
CA ASN A 156 10.71 -0.14 -13.03
C ASN A 156 11.96 0.08 -13.90
N LEU A 157 13.16 -0.19 -13.38
CA LEU A 157 14.40 -0.07 -14.16
C LEU A 157 14.37 -1.05 -15.34
N TYR A 158 14.00 -2.31 -15.09
CA TYR A 158 13.86 -3.31 -16.16
C TYR A 158 12.86 -2.87 -17.22
N ASN A 159 11.64 -2.49 -16.81
CA ASN A 159 10.57 -2.10 -17.73
C ASN A 159 10.92 -0.85 -18.52
N THR A 160 11.56 0.15 -17.89
CA THR A 160 12.00 1.37 -18.56
C THR A 160 13.02 1.06 -19.65
N THR A 161 14.02 0.24 -19.36
CA THR A 161 15.00 -0.19 -20.37
C THR A 161 14.34 -1.04 -21.46
N PHE A 162 13.48 -1.98 -21.09
CA PHE A 162 12.79 -2.87 -22.02
C PHE A 162 11.94 -2.08 -23.02
N TRP A 163 11.10 -1.16 -22.53
CA TRP A 163 10.23 -0.37 -23.40
C TRP A 163 10.99 0.69 -24.19
N ALA A 164 12.11 1.20 -23.70
CA ALA A 164 13.00 2.05 -24.51
C ALA A 164 13.59 1.26 -25.71
N LEU A 165 14.06 0.03 -25.48
CA LEU A 165 14.54 -0.86 -26.56
C LEU A 165 13.46 -1.15 -27.59
N VAL A 166 12.22 -1.40 -27.15
CA VAL A 166 11.10 -1.71 -28.04
C VAL A 166 10.62 -0.47 -28.80
N GLN A 167 10.27 0.60 -28.09
CA GLN A 167 9.59 1.77 -28.68
C GLN A 167 10.54 2.75 -29.37
N GLN A 168 11.74 2.96 -28.82
CA GLN A 168 12.74 3.88 -29.39
C GLN A 168 13.80 3.13 -30.18
N GLY A 169 14.17 1.93 -29.74
CA GLY A 169 15.16 1.09 -30.42
C GLY A 169 14.60 0.25 -31.57
N GLY A 170 13.26 0.17 -31.70
CA GLY A 170 12.60 -0.61 -32.76
C GLY A 170 12.76 -2.12 -32.64
N MET A 171 13.17 -2.63 -31.47
CA MET A 171 13.30 -4.06 -31.22
C MET A 171 11.94 -4.72 -31.01
N ASP A 172 11.81 -5.97 -31.42
CA ASP A 172 10.69 -6.80 -30.97
C ASP A 172 10.87 -7.19 -29.48
N THR A 173 9.77 -7.58 -28.84
CA THR A 173 9.74 -7.89 -27.40
C THR A 173 10.64 -9.06 -27.02
N LYS A 174 10.80 -10.08 -27.88
CA LYS A 174 11.64 -11.26 -27.57
C LYS A 174 13.11 -10.91 -27.64
N THR A 175 13.48 -10.07 -28.60
CA THR A 175 14.85 -9.59 -28.75
C THR A 175 15.23 -8.67 -27.58
N ALA A 176 14.36 -7.74 -27.19
CA ALA A 176 14.60 -6.90 -26.02
C ALA A 176 14.73 -7.71 -24.72
N GLU A 177 13.88 -8.73 -24.52
CA GLU A 177 13.95 -9.62 -23.35
C GLU A 177 15.29 -10.38 -23.31
N LYS A 178 15.71 -10.93 -24.45
CA LYS A 178 16.98 -11.66 -24.58
C LYS A 178 18.19 -10.77 -24.32
N GLU A 179 18.16 -9.51 -24.77
CA GLU A 179 19.24 -8.57 -24.52
C GLU A 179 19.35 -8.18 -23.04
N LEU A 180 18.22 -8.05 -22.35
CA LEU A 180 18.22 -7.75 -20.92
C LEU A 180 18.45 -8.98 -20.03
N ALA A 181 18.41 -10.18 -20.58
CA ALA A 181 18.61 -11.41 -19.83
C ALA A 181 20.00 -11.46 -19.18
N GLY A 182 20.04 -11.66 -17.87
CA GLY A 182 21.29 -11.71 -17.09
C GLY A 182 21.95 -10.35 -16.83
N SER A 183 21.42 -9.25 -17.37
CA SER A 183 22.02 -7.93 -17.19
C SER A 183 21.89 -7.43 -15.74
N LEU A 184 22.87 -6.66 -15.28
CA LEU A 184 22.89 -5.98 -14.00
C LEU A 184 22.16 -4.63 -14.05
N ALA A 185 21.98 -3.99 -12.90
CA ALA A 185 21.35 -2.67 -12.83
C ALA A 185 22.20 -1.57 -13.51
N SER A 186 23.53 -1.63 -13.37
CA SER A 186 24.46 -0.69 -14.03
C SER A 186 24.37 -0.74 -15.55
N GLU A 187 24.29 -1.95 -16.12
CA GLU A 187 24.18 -2.16 -17.56
C GLU A 187 22.86 -1.61 -18.11
N LYS A 188 21.75 -1.81 -17.40
CA LYS A 188 20.45 -1.22 -17.77
C LYS A 188 20.48 0.32 -17.78
N ASN A 189 21.14 0.91 -16.78
CA ASN A 189 21.35 2.36 -16.73
C ASN A 189 22.22 2.84 -17.90
N GLU A 190 23.28 2.10 -18.22
CA GLU A 190 24.16 2.41 -19.35
C GLU A 190 23.42 2.30 -20.69
N ILE A 191 22.57 1.28 -20.89
CA ILE A 191 21.72 1.15 -22.09
C ILE A 191 20.81 2.37 -22.23
N LEU A 192 20.09 2.75 -21.16
CA LEU A 192 19.21 3.91 -21.14
C LEU A 192 19.96 5.20 -21.50
N PHE A 193 21.12 5.42 -20.88
CA PHE A 193 21.86 6.66 -21.06
C PHE A 193 22.57 6.73 -22.42
N SER A 194 23.29 5.67 -22.81
CA SER A 194 24.12 5.67 -24.02
C SER A 194 23.28 5.70 -25.29
N ARG A 195 22.25 4.84 -25.37
CA ARG A 195 21.45 4.62 -26.58
C ARG A 195 20.26 5.57 -26.68
N PHE A 196 19.60 5.84 -25.55
CA PHE A 196 18.34 6.59 -25.53
C PHE A 196 18.45 7.97 -24.89
N LYS A 197 19.63 8.33 -24.36
CA LYS A 197 19.86 9.60 -23.63
C LYS A 197 18.90 9.79 -22.44
N ILE A 198 18.40 8.69 -21.88
CA ILE A 198 17.53 8.66 -20.70
C ILE A 198 18.40 8.51 -19.46
N ASN A 199 18.32 9.48 -18.55
CA ASN A 199 18.89 9.36 -17.21
C ASN A 199 17.81 8.84 -16.26
N TYR A 200 17.90 7.57 -15.87
CA TYR A 200 16.91 6.92 -14.99
C TYR A 200 16.71 7.66 -13.66
N ASN A 201 17.73 8.35 -13.14
CA ASN A 201 17.57 9.12 -11.90
C ASN A 201 16.63 10.31 -12.05
N ASN A 202 16.40 10.79 -13.27
CA ASN A 202 15.48 11.86 -13.58
C ASN A 202 14.04 11.36 -13.85
N GLU A 203 13.82 10.04 -13.90
CA GLU A 203 12.46 9.51 -13.97
C GLU A 203 11.66 9.93 -12.73
N PRO A 204 10.34 10.15 -12.86
CA PRO A 204 9.48 10.51 -11.73
C PRO A 204 9.65 9.56 -10.54
N ASP A 205 9.74 10.14 -9.34
CA ASP A 205 9.90 9.37 -8.10
C ASP A 205 8.76 8.38 -7.87
N MET A 206 7.55 8.68 -8.34
CA MET A 206 6.41 7.76 -8.29
C MET A 206 6.68 6.43 -9.02
N TYR A 207 7.40 6.46 -10.14
CA TYR A 207 7.74 5.25 -10.90
C TYR A 207 8.88 4.48 -10.24
N LYS A 208 9.87 5.20 -9.69
CA LYS A 208 11.06 4.60 -9.08
C LYS A 208 10.83 4.08 -7.66
N LYS A 209 9.94 4.71 -6.90
CA LYS A 209 9.77 4.51 -5.44
C LYS A 209 8.36 4.07 -5.06
N GLY A 210 7.42 4.03 -6.00
CA GLY A 210 6.02 3.73 -5.73
C GLY A 210 5.29 4.85 -4.99
N SER A 211 4.14 4.51 -4.40
CA SER A 211 3.27 5.45 -3.70
C SER A 211 3.02 5.02 -2.27
N VAL A 212 3.29 5.90 -1.32
CA VAL A 212 3.09 5.69 0.11
C VAL A 212 1.93 6.58 0.56
N VAL A 213 0.96 6.00 1.28
CA VAL A 213 -0.26 6.69 1.71
C VAL A 213 -0.43 6.50 3.20
N PHE A 214 -0.58 7.60 3.92
CA PHE A 214 -0.77 7.59 5.37
C PHE A 214 -1.48 8.87 5.82
N ARG A 215 -1.87 8.89 7.10
CA ARG A 215 -2.34 10.10 7.77
C ARG A 215 -1.15 10.97 8.15
N ASP A 216 -1.15 12.20 7.68
CA ASP A 216 -0.03 13.12 7.86
C ASP A 216 -0.13 13.87 9.18
N TYR A 217 1.03 14.04 9.81
CA TYR A 217 1.23 14.76 11.06
C TYR A 217 2.54 15.56 10.96
N GLU A 218 2.73 16.54 11.83
CA GLU A 218 4.00 17.27 11.92
C GLU A 218 5.17 16.29 12.10
N LEU A 219 6.16 16.38 11.22
CA LEU A 219 7.36 15.56 11.31
C LEU A 219 8.09 15.81 12.62
N VAL A 220 8.67 14.76 13.16
CA VAL A 220 9.40 14.77 14.43
C VAL A 220 10.91 14.70 14.15
N GLU A 221 11.73 15.35 14.98
CA GLU A 221 13.19 15.26 14.86
C GLU A 221 13.67 13.84 15.21
N PRO A 222 14.58 13.24 14.42
CA PRO A 222 15.16 11.93 14.73
C PRO A 222 15.67 11.85 16.17
N GLY A 223 15.32 10.77 16.88
CA GLY A 223 15.72 10.55 18.28
C GLY A 223 14.91 11.29 19.34
N SER A 224 13.96 12.16 18.98
CA SER A 224 13.08 12.85 19.94
C SER A 224 11.80 12.06 20.30
N ALA A 225 11.51 11.00 19.56
CA ALA A 225 10.38 10.11 19.84
C ALA A 225 10.74 9.12 20.96
N GLN A 226 9.88 9.02 21.99
CA GLN A 226 9.99 7.93 22.96
C GLN A 226 9.75 6.58 22.24
N PRO A 227 10.51 5.52 22.57
CA PRO A 227 10.25 4.20 22.02
C PRO A 227 8.79 3.79 22.31
N PRO A 228 8.14 3.03 21.41
CA PRO A 228 6.79 2.56 21.66
C PRO A 228 6.80 1.77 22.97
N ALA A 229 6.13 2.30 24.00
CA ALA A 229 5.98 1.61 25.26
C ALA A 229 5.26 0.28 24.99
N ASP A 230 5.88 -0.83 25.37
CA ASP A 230 5.16 -2.09 25.52
C ASP A 230 4.22 -1.91 26.72
N GLU A 231 2.98 -1.52 26.44
CA GLU A 231 1.93 -1.29 27.45
C GLU A 231 1.38 -2.64 27.99
N ASP A 232 2.26 -3.54 28.46
CA ASP A 232 1.90 -4.84 29.06
C ASP A 232 1.70 -4.78 30.60
N GLY A 233 1.63 -3.58 31.18
CA GLY A 233 1.31 -3.37 32.59
C GLY A 233 -0.19 -3.33 32.86
N ALA A 234 -0.63 -3.96 33.96
CA ALA A 234 -2.01 -3.86 34.45
C ALA A 234 -2.32 -2.40 34.86
N LYS A 235 -3.32 -1.80 34.20
CA LYS A 235 -3.73 -0.41 34.44
C LYS A 235 -4.76 -0.29 35.57
N THR A 236 -4.67 0.75 36.38
CA THR A 236 -5.66 1.09 37.43
C THR A 236 -6.98 1.58 36.83
N ALA A 237 -8.06 1.63 37.63
CA ALA A 237 -9.37 2.10 37.17
C ALA A 237 -9.36 3.56 36.65
N GLU A 238 -8.59 4.45 37.30
CA GLU A 238 -8.39 5.83 36.85
C GLU A 238 -7.58 5.88 35.55
N GLU A 239 -6.54 5.05 35.42
CA GLU A 239 -5.76 4.91 34.17
C GLU A 239 -6.62 4.37 33.02
N LEU A 240 -7.60 3.50 33.31
CA LEU A 240 -8.55 2.99 32.32
C LEU A 240 -9.53 4.07 31.84
N GLU A 241 -10.04 4.95 32.71
CA GLU A 241 -10.89 6.07 32.30
C GLU A 241 -10.12 7.15 31.52
N ILE A 242 -8.91 7.48 31.98
CA ILE A 242 -7.99 8.37 31.26
C ILE A 242 -7.66 7.75 29.89
N SER A 243 -7.43 6.43 29.82
CA SER A 243 -7.18 5.71 28.58
C SER A 243 -8.38 5.75 27.63
N LYS A 244 -9.61 5.56 28.10
CA LYS A 244 -10.83 5.69 27.26
C LYS A 244 -10.97 7.10 26.69
N THR A 245 -10.77 8.12 27.52
CA THR A 245 -10.83 9.52 27.09
C THR A 245 -9.72 9.85 26.08
N GLN A 246 -8.52 9.32 26.29
CA GLN A 246 -7.39 9.49 25.38
C GLN A 246 -7.62 8.77 24.04
N VAL A 247 -8.16 7.55 24.07
CA VAL A 247 -8.52 6.78 22.85
C VAL A 247 -9.54 7.54 22.00
N GLU A 248 -10.56 8.13 22.61
CA GLU A 248 -11.54 8.95 21.88
C GLU A 248 -10.91 10.24 21.32
N LYS A 249 -10.02 10.91 22.05
CA LYS A 249 -9.25 12.05 21.54
C LYS A 249 -8.37 11.65 20.35
N ASP A 250 -7.67 10.52 20.44
CA ASP A 250 -6.81 10.02 19.39
C ASP A 250 -7.61 9.62 18.15
N LYS A 251 -8.78 9.00 18.33
CA LYS A 251 -9.72 8.70 17.25
C LYS A 251 -10.17 9.98 16.54
N LYS A 252 -10.55 11.02 17.28
CA LYS A 252 -10.92 12.33 16.71
C LYS A 252 -9.76 12.99 15.98
N ARG A 253 -8.53 12.89 16.50
CA ARG A 253 -7.33 13.40 15.82
C ARG A 253 -7.05 12.66 14.51
N ARG A 254 -7.08 11.33 14.50
CA ARG A 254 -6.94 10.51 13.28
C ARG A 254 -8.00 10.81 12.24
N ALA A 255 -9.23 11.10 12.65
CA ALA A 255 -10.32 11.46 11.75
C ALA A 255 -10.12 12.84 11.07
N LYS A 256 -9.42 13.76 11.74
CA LYS A 256 -9.12 15.10 11.21
C LYS A 256 -7.81 15.18 10.43
N ALA A 257 -6.88 14.23 10.65
CA ALA A 257 -5.60 14.22 9.98
C ALA A 257 -5.77 14.03 8.46
N PRO A 258 -5.11 14.84 7.62
CA PRO A 258 -5.18 14.68 6.18
C PRO A 258 -4.54 13.35 5.77
N ILE A 259 -5.11 12.69 4.77
CA ILE A 259 -4.49 11.51 4.15
C ILE A 259 -3.74 12.00 2.91
N THR A 260 -2.42 11.84 2.93
CA THR A 260 -1.51 12.31 1.88
C THR A 260 -0.90 11.14 1.13
N ILE A 261 -0.45 11.41 -0.11
CA ILE A 261 0.23 10.46 -0.97
C ILE A 261 1.63 11.03 -1.21
N HIS A 262 2.66 10.22 -1.01
CA HIS A 262 4.06 10.61 -1.20
C HIS A 262 4.84 9.55 -1.97
N HIS A 263 5.93 9.97 -2.62
CA HIS A 263 6.82 9.10 -3.39
C HIS A 263 8.24 9.18 -2.80
N LEU A 264 8.45 8.54 -1.65
CA LEU A 264 9.64 8.68 -0.82
C LEU A 264 10.30 7.32 -0.59
N ASP A 265 11.58 7.34 -0.21
CA ASP A 265 12.27 6.14 0.28
C ASP A 265 11.72 5.78 1.66
N ILE A 266 11.21 4.55 1.81
CA ILE A 266 10.70 3.98 3.06
C ILE A 266 11.62 2.90 3.63
N ILE A 267 12.78 2.69 3.00
CA ILE A 267 13.78 1.71 3.41
C ILE A 267 14.58 2.28 4.59
N LYS A 268 15.07 3.51 4.46
CA LYS A 268 15.93 4.16 5.46
C LYS A 268 15.18 4.48 6.77
N ASP A 269 15.94 4.47 7.87
CA ASP A 269 15.44 4.77 9.22
C ASP A 269 14.81 6.17 9.32
N GLU A 270 15.36 7.16 8.62
CA GLU A 270 14.87 8.55 8.65
C GLU A 270 13.37 8.65 8.33
N PHE A 271 12.86 7.85 7.40
CA PHE A 271 11.43 7.84 7.06
C PHE A 271 10.56 7.51 8.28
N TRP A 272 10.98 6.51 9.05
CA TRP A 272 10.27 5.94 10.19
C TRP A 272 10.45 6.78 11.46
N GLU A 273 11.67 7.25 11.71
CA GLU A 273 12.01 8.06 12.89
C GLU A 273 11.28 9.41 12.88
N ARG A 274 11.12 10.01 11.70
CA ARG A 274 10.38 11.27 11.53
C ARG A 274 8.86 11.10 11.57
N ARG A 275 8.37 9.85 11.50
CA ARG A 275 6.94 9.48 11.47
C ARG A 275 6.58 8.41 12.52
N PRO A 276 6.85 8.66 13.81
CA PRO A 276 6.69 7.64 14.86
C PRO A 276 5.24 7.17 15.05
N TRP A 277 4.25 7.93 14.58
CA TRP A 277 2.83 7.55 14.62
C TRP A 277 2.51 6.31 13.78
N LEU A 278 3.29 6.04 12.73
CA LEU A 278 3.11 4.85 11.88
C LEU A 278 3.38 3.55 12.66
N LEU A 279 4.28 3.59 13.64
CA LEU A 279 4.71 2.44 14.43
C LEU A 279 4.05 2.38 15.81
N SER A 280 3.70 3.54 16.38
CA SER A 280 3.10 3.63 17.73
C SER A 280 1.57 3.61 17.73
N ASN A 281 0.93 3.85 16.57
CA ASN A 281 -0.51 4.10 16.44
C ASN A 281 -1.04 5.30 17.24
N LYS A 282 -0.14 6.16 17.76
CA LYS A 282 -0.49 7.38 18.48
C LYS A 282 -0.44 8.56 17.50
N PRO A 283 -1.56 9.29 17.29
CA PRO A 283 -1.60 10.40 16.34
C PRO A 283 -0.68 11.54 16.79
N GLY A 284 0.04 12.12 15.84
CA GLY A 284 0.88 13.30 16.07
C GLY A 284 0.08 14.60 16.15
N LYS A 285 0.80 15.73 16.05
CA LYS A 285 0.18 17.04 15.86
C LYS A 285 -0.28 17.17 14.41
N ILE A 286 -1.49 17.67 14.19
CA ILE A 286 -2.00 17.92 12.84
C ILE A 286 -1.20 19.10 12.25
N PRO A 287 -0.67 19.01 11.02
CA PRO A 287 0.06 20.10 10.41
C PRO A 287 -0.82 21.35 10.33
N LYS A 288 -0.26 22.52 10.64
CA LYS A 288 -0.97 23.79 10.39
C LYS A 288 -1.16 23.93 8.89
N GLU A 289 -2.38 24.26 8.45
CA GLU A 289 -2.65 24.61 7.06
C GLU A 289 -1.73 25.79 6.67
N THR A 290 -0.84 25.56 5.70
CA THR A 290 -0.10 26.60 4.97
C THR A 290 -0.86 27.00 3.73
#